data_AF-A0A1G8BJE8-F1
#
_entry.id   AF-A0A1G8BJE8-F1
#
_cell.length_a   1.000
_cell.length_b   1.000
_cell.length_c   1.000
_cell.angle_alpha   90.00
_cell.angle_beta   90.00
_cell.angle_gamma   90.00
#
_symmetry.space_group_name_H-M   'P 1'
#
loop_
_entity.id
_entity.type
_entity.pdbx_description
1 polymer ?
#
loop_
_entity_poly.entity_id
_entity_poly.type
_entity_poly.pdbx_seq_one_letter_code
_entity_poly.pdbx_strand_id
1 'polypeptide(L)'
;MPHAHTFKYLDIDTAPGALDLFDAAQARHSALLDMLQLLAGARDLGAPSAEVLAGAFTCLQLLAADSERLYATARRLASEGR
;
A
#
# COMPACT_ATOMS: atom_id res chain seq x y z
N MET A 1 10.11 45.35 -10.17
CA MET A 1 10.92 44.13 -10.09
C MET A 1 10.08 43.07 -9.39
N PRO A 2 9.43 42.14 -10.11
CA PRO A 2 8.58 41.14 -9.47
C PRO A 2 9.44 40.01 -8.89
N HIS A 3 9.21 39.72 -7.61
CA HIS A 3 9.87 38.63 -6.89
C HIS A 3 9.35 37.28 -7.41
N ALA A 4 10.24 36.50 -8.02
CA ALA A 4 9.97 35.12 -8.39
C ALA A 4 9.85 34.28 -7.11
N HIS A 5 8.61 33.96 -6.72
CA HIS A 5 8.34 32.91 -5.76
C HIS A 5 8.80 31.59 -6.39
N THR A 6 9.98 31.12 -5.99
CA THR A 6 10.47 29.79 -6.32
C THR A 6 9.60 28.80 -5.55
N PHE A 7 8.55 28.30 -6.20
CA PHE A 7 7.84 27.11 -5.76
C PHE A 7 8.86 25.98 -5.72
N LYS A 8 9.25 25.58 -4.50
CA LYS A 8 10.04 24.38 -4.25
C LYS A 8 9.15 23.23 -4.71
N TYR A 9 9.36 22.77 -5.95
CA TYR A 9 8.77 21.52 -6.42
C TYR A 9 9.04 20.50 -5.31
N LEU A 10 7.98 19.81 -4.84
CA LEU A 10 8.18 18.59 -4.07
C LEU A 10 9.20 17.77 -4.87
N ASP A 11 10.20 17.25 -4.19
CA ASP A 11 11.21 16.39 -4.80
C ASP A 11 10.53 15.05 -5.11
N ILE A 12 9.72 15.01 -6.17
CA ILE A 12 8.98 13.81 -6.63
C ILE A 12 9.97 12.79 -7.24
N ASP A 13 11.21 13.21 -7.52
CA ASP A 13 12.25 12.40 -8.16
C ASP A 13 13.20 11.70 -7.17
N THR A 14 13.05 11.90 -5.86
CA THR A 14 13.84 11.14 -4.89
C THR A 14 13.28 9.73 -4.75
N ALA A 15 14.09 8.71 -5.08
CA ALA A 15 13.71 7.32 -4.88
C ALA A 15 13.32 7.10 -3.40
N PRO A 16 12.18 6.42 -3.13
CA PRO A 16 11.67 6.26 -1.77
C PRO A 16 12.70 5.56 -0.87
N GLY A 17 12.91 6.13 0.31
CA GLY A 17 13.81 5.57 1.30
C GLY A 17 13.24 4.31 1.95
N ALA A 18 14.06 3.62 2.74
CA ALA A 18 13.62 2.41 3.45
C ALA A 18 12.39 2.66 4.34
N LEU A 19 12.31 3.82 5.01
CA LEU A 19 11.18 4.18 5.86
C LEU A 19 9.91 4.41 5.04
N ASP A 20 9.99 5.11 3.92
CA ASP A 20 8.84 5.36 3.03
C ASP A 20 8.26 4.03 2.49
N LEU A 21 9.14 3.07 2.17
CA LEU A 21 8.72 1.74 1.75
C LEU A 21 8.08 0.94 2.89
N PHE A 22 8.57 1.06 4.13
CA PHE A 22 7.95 0.45 5.30
C PHE A 22 6.56 1.00 5.56
N ASP A 23 6.39 2.32 5.51
CA ASP A 23 5.09 2.97 5.71
C ASP A 23 4.11 2.57 4.60
N ALA A 24 4.56 2.53 3.34
CA ALA A 24 3.76 2.07 2.22
C ALA A 24 3.34 0.60 2.38
N ALA A 25 4.26 -0.28 2.82
CA ALA A 25 3.99 -1.69 3.09
C ALA A 25 2.94 -1.86 4.18
N GLN A 26 3.11 -1.13 5.29
CA GLN A 26 2.17 -1.12 6.41
C GLN A 26 0.78 -0.65 5.98
N ALA A 27 0.69 0.41 5.18
CA ALA A 27 -0.60 0.89 4.67
C ALA A 27 -1.35 -0.19 3.87
N ARG A 28 -0.66 -0.93 2.99
CA ARG A 28 -1.25 -2.02 2.20
C ARG A 28 -1.64 -3.22 3.05
N HIS A 29 -0.82 -3.55 4.02
CA HIS A 29 -1.11 -4.62 4.97
C HIS A 29 -2.33 -4.29 5.84
N SER A 30 -2.42 -3.05 6.35
CA SER A 30 -3.60 -2.59 7.09
C SER A 30 -4.86 -2.61 6.24
N ALA A 31 -4.79 -2.10 5.00
CA ALA A 31 -5.94 -2.12 4.08
C ALA A 31 -6.42 -3.56 3.78
N LEU A 32 -5.50 -4.52 3.65
CA LEU A 32 -5.83 -5.94 3.53
C LEU A 32 -6.61 -6.44 4.77
N LEU A 33 -6.11 -6.15 5.97
CA LEU A 33 -6.75 -6.57 7.22
C LEU A 33 -8.13 -5.93 7.39
N ASP A 34 -8.27 -4.64 7.08
CA ASP A 34 -9.55 -3.93 7.16
C ASP A 34 -10.59 -4.56 6.21
N MET A 35 -10.19 -4.92 5.00
CA MET A 35 -11.08 -5.60 4.04
C MET A 35 -11.44 -7.02 4.50
N LEU A 36 -10.50 -7.76 5.06
CA LEU A 36 -10.78 -9.09 5.64
C LEU A 36 -11.76 -8.99 6.81
N GLN A 37 -11.59 -8.00 7.68
CA GLN A 37 -12.50 -7.74 8.79
C GLN A 37 -13.89 -7.33 8.30
N LEU A 38 -13.98 -6.50 7.25
CA LEU A 38 -15.24 -6.12 6.63
C LEU A 38 -15.98 -7.35 6.08
N LEU A 39 -15.28 -8.22 5.35
CA LEU A 39 -15.86 -9.44 4.78
C LEU A 39 -16.26 -10.46 5.86
N ALA A 40 -15.43 -10.63 6.90
CA ALA A 40 -15.70 -11.57 7.97
C ALA A 40 -16.77 -11.08 8.98
N GLY A 41 -16.85 -9.76 9.17
CA GLY A 41 -17.77 -9.11 10.10
C GLY A 41 -19.14 -8.79 9.49
N ALA A 42 -19.30 -8.88 8.17
CA ALA A 42 -20.58 -8.67 7.52
C ALA A 42 -21.57 -9.78 7.91
N ARG A 43 -22.64 -9.39 8.60
CA ARG A 43 -23.74 -10.31 8.98
C ARG A 43 -24.45 -10.91 7.76
N ASP A 44 -24.51 -10.13 6.68
CA ASP A 44 -25.06 -10.53 5.40
C ASP A 44 -24.34 -9.73 4.30
N LEU A 45 -23.76 -10.42 3.33
CA LEU A 45 -23.14 -9.82 2.13
C LEU A 45 -24.12 -9.78 0.94
N GLY A 46 -25.37 -10.24 1.14
CA GLY A 46 -26.34 -10.51 0.10
C GLY A 46 -25.97 -11.76 -0.70
N ALA A 47 -26.22 -11.73 -2.00
CA ALA A 47 -25.86 -12.79 -2.94
C ALA A 47 -24.89 -12.27 -4.00
N PRO A 48 -23.62 -11.96 -3.65
CA PRO A 48 -22.64 -11.51 -4.62
C PRO A 48 -22.42 -12.60 -5.67
N SER A 49 -22.27 -12.20 -6.94
CA SER A 49 -21.91 -13.16 -7.98
C SER A 49 -20.51 -13.72 -7.71
N ALA A 50 -20.24 -14.92 -8.23
CA ALA A 50 -18.92 -15.54 -8.11
C ALA A 50 -17.80 -14.65 -8.68
N GLU A 51 -18.09 -13.89 -9.74
CA GLU A 51 -17.15 -12.95 -10.35
C GLU A 51 -16.81 -11.78 -9.42
N VAL A 52 -17.81 -11.21 -8.72
CA VAL A 52 -17.59 -10.13 -7.73
C VAL A 52 -16.73 -10.63 -6.57
N LEU A 53 -17.02 -11.83 -6.06
CA LEU A 53 -16.25 -12.40 -4.95
C LEU A 53 -14.81 -12.73 -5.38
N ALA A 54 -14.63 -13.27 -6.59
CA ALA A 54 -13.31 -13.53 -7.15
C ALA A 54 -12.50 -12.25 -7.35
N GLY A 55 -13.14 -11.17 -7.82
CA GLY A 55 -12.53 -9.85 -7.92
C GLY A 55 -12.09 -9.31 -6.56
N ALA A 56 -12.95 -9.39 -5.55
CA ALA A 56 -12.62 -8.98 -4.18
C ALA A 56 -11.41 -9.75 -3.64
N PHE A 57 -11.39 -11.08 -3.75
CA PHE A 57 -10.25 -11.90 -3.31
C PHE A 57 -8.99 -11.66 -4.13
N THR A 58 -9.10 -11.30 -5.39
CA THR A 58 -7.94 -10.88 -6.21
C THR A 58 -7.34 -9.59 -5.68
N CYS A 59 -8.16 -8.60 -5.31
CA CYS A 59 -7.69 -7.38 -4.68
C CYS A 59 -6.97 -7.64 -3.34
N LEU A 60 -7.47 -8.56 -2.52
CA LEU A 60 -6.80 -8.96 -1.27
C LEU A 60 -5.42 -9.59 -1.54
N GLN A 61 -5.34 -10.48 -2.53
CA GLN A 61 -4.07 -11.09 -2.94
C GLN A 61 -3.07 -10.05 -3.44
N LEU A 62 -3.54 -9.03 -4.19
CA LEU A 62 -2.70 -7.93 -4.64
C LEU A 62 -2.15 -7.12 -3.47
N LEU A 63 -2.98 -6.75 -2.49
CA LEU A 63 -2.53 -6.02 -1.30
C LEU A 63 -1.53 -6.83 -0.46
N ALA A 64 -1.76 -8.14 -0.31
CA ALA A 64 -0.85 -9.05 0.37
C ALA A 64 0.52 -9.11 -0.34
N ALA A 65 0.52 -9.41 -1.63
CA ALA A 65 1.76 -9.50 -2.41
C ALA A 65 2.51 -8.17 -2.48
N ASP A 66 1.80 -7.04 -2.54
CA ASP A 66 2.42 -5.72 -2.61
C ASP A 66 3.06 -5.33 -1.27
N SER A 67 2.35 -5.52 -0.15
CA SER A 67 2.92 -5.28 1.18
C SER A 67 4.17 -6.14 1.44
N GLU A 68 4.15 -7.42 1.08
CA GLU A 68 5.31 -8.31 1.21
C GLU A 68 6.52 -7.81 0.41
N ARG A 69 6.31 -7.46 -0.87
CA ARG A 69 7.39 -6.92 -1.72
C ARG A 69 7.98 -5.63 -1.16
N LEU A 70 7.14 -4.73 -0.66
CA LEU A 70 7.59 -3.46 -0.08
C LEU A 70 8.38 -3.70 1.21
N TYR A 71 7.91 -4.56 2.12
CA TYR A 71 8.67 -4.92 3.32
C TYR A 71 10.02 -5.56 2.97
N ALA A 72 10.06 -6.48 2.01
CA ALA A 72 11.29 -7.12 1.59
C ALA A 72 12.30 -6.09 1.05
N THR A 73 11.83 -5.16 0.21
CA THR A 73 12.65 -4.09 -0.36
C THR A 73 13.15 -3.13 0.72
N ALA A 74 12.26 -2.69 1.61
CA ALA A 74 12.59 -1.81 2.73
C ALA A 74 13.66 -2.44 3.65
N ARG A 75 13.51 -3.72 3.98
CA ARG A 75 14.49 -4.48 4.77
C ARG A 75 15.84 -4.58 4.07
N ARG A 76 15.84 -4.79 2.76
CA ARG A 76 17.09 -4.84 1.97
C ARG A 76 17.82 -3.50 2.02
N LEU A 77 17.12 -2.40 1.74
CA LEU A 77 17.71 -1.05 1.81
C LEU A 77 18.23 -0.71 3.22
N ALA A 78 17.49 -1.08 4.27
CA ALA A 78 17.92 -0.87 5.66
C ALA A 78 19.11 -1.78 6.08
N SER A 79 19.37 -2.86 5.36
CA SER A 79 20.55 -3.71 5.56
C SER A 79 21.76 -3.24 4.78
N GLU A 80 21.56 -2.65 3.60
CA GLU A 80 22.63 -2.13 2.72
C GLU A 80 23.14 -0.76 3.18
N GLY A 81 22.32 0.02 3.90
CA GLY A 81 22.71 1.30 4.48
C GLY A 81 23.43 1.23 5.84
N ARG A 82 23.87 0.04 6.27
CA ARG A 82 24.59 -0.20 7.54
C ARG A 82 26.06 -0.54 7.33
#